data_AF-A0A6I2X2Y2-F1
#
_entry.id   AF-A0A6I2X2Y2-F1
#
_cell.length_a   1.000
_cell.length_b   1.000
_cell.length_c   1.000
_cell.angle_alpha   90.00
_cell.angle_beta   90.00
_cell.angle_gamma   90.00
#
_symmetry.space_group_name_H-M   'P 1'
#
loop_
_entity.id
_entity.type
_entity.pdbx_description
1 polymer ?
#
loop_
_entity_poly.entity_id
_entity_poly.type
_entity_poly.pdbx_seq_one_letter_code
_entity_poly.pdbx_strand_id
1 'polypeptide(L)'
;MNAQEALATDADAKDRAAMVQWQVAYSTDKAITPAEVFNLNSVDAPVVLARVRSLFPDESNSVSNNSLRNMVVPLTTWVTEPTATTPVYEIFDDQDRIEKGARGVRTVFSFTLHGEKQSIDQTALLSPDRSTIYVLLIRCSSLCFEKNKAAITKIAESFTVRGTK
;
A
#
# COMPACT_ATOMS: atom_id res chain seq x y z
N MET A 1 16.37 -6.36 3.02
CA MET A 1 15.76 -5.56 4.11
C MET A 1 16.29 -4.12 4.07
N ASN A 2 15.43 -3.11 4.11
CA ASN A 2 15.85 -1.69 4.19
C ASN A 2 16.19 -1.32 5.63
N ALA A 3 17.20 -0.47 5.83
CA ALA A 3 17.67 -0.02 7.13
C ALA A 3 16.55 0.57 8.01
N GLN A 4 15.56 1.24 7.42
CA GLN A 4 14.45 1.82 8.19
C GLN A 4 13.49 0.77 8.77
N GLU A 5 13.18 -0.28 7.99
CA GLU A 5 12.28 -1.36 8.44
C GLU A 5 12.97 -2.31 9.42
N ALA A 6 14.30 -2.41 9.34
CA ALA A 6 15.12 -3.15 10.30
C ALA A 6 15.02 -2.59 11.74
N LEU A 7 14.60 -1.32 11.88
CA LEU A 7 14.39 -0.66 13.17
C LEU A 7 13.04 -1.01 13.82
N ALA A 8 12.16 -1.76 13.14
CA ALA A 8 10.91 -2.22 13.74
C ALA A 8 11.20 -2.98 15.05
N THR A 9 10.44 -2.72 16.11
CA THR A 9 10.61 -3.40 17.41
C THR A 9 9.85 -4.73 17.49
N ASP A 10 8.92 -4.93 16.56
CA ASP A 10 8.09 -6.12 16.41
C ASP A 10 8.84 -7.19 15.59
N ALA A 11 8.95 -8.41 16.14
CA ALA A 11 9.66 -9.51 15.51
C ALA A 11 8.99 -9.98 14.20
N ASP A 12 7.66 -10.05 14.17
CA ASP A 12 6.91 -10.43 12.97
C ASP A 12 7.08 -9.38 11.86
N ALA A 13 7.15 -8.10 12.24
CA ALA A 13 7.42 -7.03 11.29
C ALA A 13 8.83 -7.15 10.69
N LYS A 14 9.84 -7.53 11.48
CA LYS A 14 11.20 -7.79 10.97
C LYS A 14 11.23 -8.98 10.01
N ASP A 15 10.56 -10.08 10.36
CA ASP A 15 10.53 -11.28 9.53
C ASP A 15 9.83 -11.01 8.18
N ARG A 16 8.70 -10.29 8.20
CA ARG A 16 8.05 -9.85 6.95
C ARG A 16 8.92 -8.89 6.14
N ALA A 17 9.68 -8.00 6.78
CA ALA A 17 10.61 -7.10 6.10
C ALA A 17 11.81 -7.86 5.48
N ALA A 18 12.22 -8.98 6.07
CA ALA A 18 13.24 -9.86 5.51
C ALA A 18 12.77 -10.55 4.21
N MET A 19 11.46 -10.76 4.05
CA MET A 19 10.86 -11.35 2.85
C MET A 19 10.68 -10.37 1.67
N VAL A 20 11.10 -9.10 1.81
CA VAL A 20 11.06 -8.12 0.72
C VAL A 20 12.15 -8.48 -0.30
N GLN A 21 11.72 -8.91 -1.48
CA GLN A 21 12.60 -9.26 -2.60
C GLN A 21 13.10 -8.02 -3.33
N TRP A 22 12.21 -7.05 -3.51
CA TRP A 22 12.49 -5.80 -4.19
C TRP A 22 11.57 -4.69 -3.71
N GLN A 23 12.08 -3.48 -3.62
CA GLN A 23 11.26 -2.30 -3.41
C GLN A 23 11.94 -1.05 -3.95
N VAL A 24 11.12 -0.07 -4.31
CA VAL A 24 11.56 1.27 -4.71
C VAL A 24 10.54 2.29 -4.26
N ALA A 25 11.03 3.46 -3.86
CA ALA A 25 10.18 4.60 -3.55
C ALA A 25 10.59 5.81 -4.38
N TYR A 26 9.60 6.61 -4.77
CA TYR A 26 9.78 7.85 -5.51
C TYR A 26 8.95 8.95 -4.86
N SER A 27 9.50 10.16 -4.82
CA SER A 27 8.73 11.38 -4.56
C SER A 27 9.19 12.48 -5.49
N THR A 28 8.29 13.42 -5.78
CA THR A 28 8.64 14.66 -6.48
C THR A 28 9.38 15.64 -5.59
N ASP A 29 9.26 15.49 -4.27
CA ASP A 29 9.96 16.30 -3.29
C ASP A 29 11.19 15.58 -2.75
N LYS A 30 12.35 16.24 -2.86
CA LYS A 30 13.65 15.71 -2.42
C LYS A 30 13.82 15.78 -0.91
N ALA A 31 12.96 16.53 -0.20
CA ALA A 31 12.95 16.60 1.25
C ALA A 31 12.37 15.33 1.89
N ILE A 32 11.58 14.55 1.14
CA ILE A 32 10.99 13.30 1.63
C ILE A 32 12.08 12.30 1.98
N THR A 33 12.10 11.94 3.25
CA THR A 33 13.01 10.95 3.83
C THR A 33 12.48 9.52 3.64
N PRO A 34 13.35 8.50 3.74
CA PRO A 34 12.90 7.11 3.76
C PRO A 34 11.90 6.82 4.89
N ALA A 35 12.02 7.48 6.05
CA ALA A 35 11.09 7.32 7.15
C ALA A 35 9.68 7.79 6.78
N GLU A 36 9.57 8.90 6.04
CA GLU A 36 8.30 9.40 5.53
C GLU A 36 7.69 8.49 4.48
N VAL A 37 8.46 7.73 3.71
CA VAL A 37 7.87 6.73 2.80
C VAL A 37 7.07 5.66 3.56
N PHE A 38 7.54 5.26 4.75
CA PHE A 38 7.00 4.12 5.48
C PHE A 38 6.10 4.47 6.68
N ASN A 39 6.03 5.74 7.07
CA ASN A 39 5.08 6.18 8.08
C ASN A 39 3.74 6.60 7.46
N LEU A 40 2.75 6.85 8.33
CA LEU A 40 1.40 7.29 7.93
C LEU A 40 1.20 8.80 8.08
N ASN A 41 2.27 9.60 8.26
CA ASN A 41 2.13 11.04 8.32
C ASN A 41 1.80 11.59 6.93
N SER A 42 0.93 12.59 6.87
CA SER A 42 0.59 13.26 5.63
C SER A 42 1.81 13.99 5.07
N VAL A 43 1.91 14.06 3.74
CA VAL A 43 2.99 14.73 3.03
C VAL A 43 2.39 15.50 1.85
N ASP A 44 2.92 16.67 1.53
CA ASP A 44 2.34 17.55 0.49
C ASP A 44 2.85 17.30 -0.93
N ALA A 45 3.63 16.23 -1.10
CA ALA A 45 4.11 15.75 -2.39
C ALA A 45 3.73 14.28 -2.57
N PRO A 46 3.40 13.83 -3.80
CA PRO A 46 3.13 12.41 -4.05
C PRO A 46 4.32 11.56 -3.65
N VAL A 47 4.04 10.52 -2.87
CA VAL A 47 4.97 9.44 -2.53
C VAL A 47 4.46 8.16 -3.16
N VAL A 48 5.31 7.53 -3.96
CA VAL A 48 5.04 6.26 -4.64
C VAL A 48 5.96 5.20 -4.05
N LEU A 49 5.40 4.07 -3.62
CA LEU A 49 6.14 2.89 -3.17
C LEU A 49 5.69 1.70 -4.01
N ALA A 50 6.64 1.03 -4.66
CA ALA A 50 6.41 -0.28 -5.26
C ALA A 50 7.23 -1.33 -4.51
N ARG A 51 6.61 -2.47 -4.20
CA ARG A 51 7.20 -3.54 -3.39
C ARG A 51 6.80 -4.92 -3.90
N VAL A 52 7.77 -5.83 -3.88
CA VAL A 52 7.60 -7.26 -4.12
C VAL A 52 8.05 -7.99 -2.86
N ARG A 53 7.18 -8.83 -2.30
CA ARG A 53 7.45 -9.56 -1.07
C ARG A 53 7.04 -11.02 -1.22
N SER A 54 7.91 -11.94 -0.83
CA SER A 54 7.53 -13.33 -0.66
C SER A 54 6.64 -13.51 0.58
N LEU A 55 5.74 -14.47 0.52
CA LEU A 55 4.90 -14.87 1.64
C LEU A 55 5.50 -16.09 2.32
N PHE A 56 5.36 -16.14 3.64
CA PHE A 56 5.55 -17.40 4.36
C PHE A 56 4.42 -18.38 4.00
N PRO A 57 4.65 -19.71 4.12
CA PRO A 57 3.62 -20.71 3.82
C PRO A 57 2.30 -20.48 4.56
N ASP A 58 2.37 -20.08 5.83
CA ASP A 58 1.18 -19.84 6.65
C ASP A 58 0.44 -18.56 6.23
N GLU A 59 1.17 -17.51 5.85
CA GLU A 59 0.59 -16.28 5.29
C GLU A 59 -0.11 -16.56 3.96
N SER A 60 0.50 -17.38 3.10
CA SER A 60 -0.02 -17.71 1.78
C SER A 60 -1.45 -18.23 1.83
N ASN A 61 -1.80 -19.02 2.85
CA ASN A 61 -3.14 -19.56 3.02
C ASN A 61 -4.15 -18.54 3.56
N SER A 62 -3.69 -17.52 4.30
CA SER A 62 -4.57 -16.52 4.92
C SER A 62 -4.85 -15.30 4.02
N VAL A 63 -4.11 -15.12 2.91
CA VAL A 63 -4.33 -13.96 2.03
C VAL A 63 -5.72 -13.99 1.39
N SER A 64 -6.47 -12.90 1.58
CA SER A 64 -7.78 -12.64 1.00
C SER A 64 -7.81 -11.24 0.40
N ASN A 65 -8.85 -10.89 -0.37
CA ASN A 65 -9.00 -9.51 -0.85
C ASN A 65 -9.08 -8.51 0.32
N ASN A 66 -9.63 -8.92 1.48
CA ASN A 66 -9.64 -8.07 2.68
C ASN A 66 -8.24 -7.85 3.25
N SER A 67 -7.39 -8.89 3.31
CA SER A 67 -6.00 -8.68 3.73
C SER A 67 -5.23 -7.81 2.73
N LEU A 68 -5.53 -7.91 1.43
CA LEU A 68 -4.94 -7.06 0.40
C LEU A 68 -5.40 -5.60 0.49
N ARG A 69 -6.63 -5.33 0.93
CA ARG A 69 -7.08 -3.96 1.26
C ARG A 69 -6.37 -3.41 2.48
N ASN A 70 -6.05 -4.28 3.43
CA ASN A 70 -5.49 -3.91 4.73
C ASN A 70 -3.97 -3.70 4.75
N MET A 71 -3.32 -3.58 3.60
CA MET A 71 -1.85 -3.56 3.51
C MET A 71 -1.18 -2.35 4.20
N VAL A 72 -1.87 -1.19 4.24
CA VAL A 72 -1.33 0.04 4.84
C VAL A 72 -2.09 0.44 6.10
N VAL A 73 -3.40 0.27 6.09
CA VAL A 73 -4.31 0.56 7.21
C VAL A 73 -5.38 -0.53 7.28
N PRO A 74 -6.01 -0.79 8.44
CA PRO A 74 -7.03 -1.83 8.57
C PRO A 74 -8.39 -1.37 7.99
N LEU A 75 -8.43 -1.03 6.71
CA LEU A 75 -9.58 -0.45 6.01
C LEU A 75 -10.83 -1.33 6.11
N THR A 76 -10.69 -2.66 5.97
CA THR A 76 -11.83 -3.57 6.14
C THR A 76 -12.41 -3.48 7.55
N THR A 77 -11.57 -3.42 8.59
CA THR A 77 -12.03 -3.28 9.99
C THR A 77 -12.75 -1.95 10.20
N TRP A 78 -12.27 -0.86 9.59
CA TRP A 78 -12.97 0.43 9.65
C TRP A 78 -14.38 0.35 9.08
N VAL A 79 -14.59 -0.46 8.04
CA VAL A 79 -15.89 -0.66 7.40
C VAL A 79 -16.78 -1.63 8.19
N THR A 80 -16.25 -2.75 8.67
CA THR A 80 -17.07 -3.81 9.27
C THR A 80 -17.31 -3.62 10.75
N GLU A 81 -16.33 -3.07 11.47
CA GLU A 81 -16.32 -2.97 12.94
C GLU A 81 -15.76 -1.60 13.39
N PRO A 82 -16.40 -0.47 13.02
CA PRO A 82 -15.93 0.85 13.41
C PRO A 82 -15.99 1.03 14.93
N THR A 83 -14.96 1.65 15.49
CA THR A 83 -14.86 2.03 16.90
C THR A 83 -14.85 3.55 17.03
N ALA A 84 -14.93 4.07 18.26
CA ALA A 84 -14.75 5.50 18.53
C ALA A 84 -13.37 6.05 18.09
N THR A 85 -12.38 5.16 17.87
CA THR A 85 -11.03 5.51 17.41
C THR A 85 -10.82 5.33 15.91
N THR A 86 -11.83 4.82 15.18
CA THR A 86 -11.75 4.68 13.73
C THR A 86 -11.60 6.06 13.09
N PRO A 87 -10.59 6.28 12.23
CA PRO A 87 -10.42 7.52 11.49
C PRO A 87 -11.65 7.89 10.67
N VAL A 88 -11.89 9.18 10.45
CA VAL A 88 -12.83 9.61 9.41
C VAL A 88 -12.25 9.20 8.06
N TYR A 89 -12.95 8.35 7.31
CA TYR A 89 -12.49 7.81 6.04
C TYR A 89 -13.56 7.92 4.94
N GLU A 90 -13.11 7.82 3.69
CA GLU A 90 -13.96 7.83 2.49
C GLU A 90 -13.32 6.92 1.43
N ILE A 91 -14.09 5.97 0.87
CA ILE A 91 -13.63 5.10 -0.21
C ILE A 91 -14.16 5.67 -1.53
N PHE A 92 -13.26 5.99 -2.46
CA PHE A 92 -13.60 6.55 -3.76
C PHE A 92 -13.73 5.48 -4.84
N ASP A 93 -12.91 4.44 -4.76
CA ASP A 93 -12.90 3.33 -5.70
C ASP A 93 -12.42 2.06 -5.01
N ASP A 94 -13.00 0.93 -5.35
CA ASP A 94 -12.58 -0.40 -4.89
C ASP A 94 -12.98 -1.44 -5.92
N GLN A 95 -11.98 -2.00 -6.60
CA GLN A 95 -12.21 -2.88 -7.74
C GLN A 95 -11.20 -4.02 -7.77
N ASP A 96 -11.62 -5.15 -8.33
CA ASP A 96 -10.72 -6.25 -8.64
C ASP A 96 -9.71 -5.81 -9.70
N ARG A 97 -8.44 -6.19 -9.51
CA ARG A 97 -7.36 -5.95 -10.47
C ARG A 97 -6.78 -7.28 -10.91
N ILE A 98 -6.78 -7.50 -12.23
CA ILE A 98 -6.27 -8.70 -12.85
C ILE A 98 -5.10 -8.33 -13.75
N GLU A 99 -3.95 -8.93 -13.48
CA GLU A 99 -2.74 -8.85 -14.29
C GLU A 99 -2.40 -10.23 -14.86
N LYS A 100 -1.52 -10.28 -15.85
CA LYS A 100 -1.11 -11.56 -16.46
C LYS A 100 -0.55 -12.55 -15.44
N GLY A 101 0.21 -12.06 -14.47
CA GLY A 101 0.91 -12.88 -13.48
C GLY A 101 0.44 -12.71 -12.04
N ALA A 102 -0.66 -12.00 -11.79
CA ALA A 102 -1.19 -11.79 -10.44
C ALA A 102 -2.63 -11.30 -10.47
N ARG A 103 -3.36 -11.45 -9.35
CA ARG A 103 -4.70 -10.90 -9.17
C ARG A 103 -4.87 -10.33 -7.77
N GLY A 104 -5.73 -9.35 -7.60
CA GLY A 104 -6.02 -8.76 -6.31
C GLY A 104 -6.96 -7.60 -6.44
N VAL A 105 -6.66 -6.49 -5.78
CA VAL A 105 -7.55 -5.33 -5.68
C VAL A 105 -6.78 -4.03 -5.89
N ARG A 106 -7.48 -3.03 -6.43
CA ARG A 106 -7.09 -1.63 -6.37
C ARG A 106 -8.14 -0.88 -5.56
N THR A 107 -7.69 -0.16 -4.55
CA THR A 107 -8.56 0.62 -3.66
C THR A 107 -8.01 2.04 -3.56
N VAL A 108 -8.88 3.02 -3.83
CA VAL A 108 -8.59 4.44 -3.69
C VAL A 108 -9.45 4.99 -2.57
N PHE A 109 -8.83 5.53 -1.53
CA PHE A 109 -9.53 5.99 -0.34
C PHE A 109 -8.80 7.15 0.33
N SER A 110 -9.47 7.85 1.23
CA SER A 110 -8.86 8.84 2.10
C SER A 110 -9.20 8.57 3.56
N PHE A 111 -8.36 9.06 4.45
CA PHE A 111 -8.61 9.03 5.89
C PHE A 111 -7.94 10.21 6.58
N THR A 112 -8.42 10.55 7.78
CA THR A 112 -7.88 11.64 8.60
C THR A 112 -7.09 11.09 9.78
N LEU A 113 -5.81 11.42 9.87
CA LEU A 113 -4.94 11.06 10.99
C LEU A 113 -4.32 12.34 11.58
N HIS A 114 -4.39 12.51 12.90
CA HIS A 114 -3.88 13.72 13.58
C HIS A 114 -4.42 15.05 13.03
N GLY A 115 -5.66 15.05 12.51
CA GLY A 115 -6.29 16.23 11.91
C GLY A 115 -5.94 16.46 10.44
N GLU A 116 -5.08 15.64 9.84
CA GLU A 116 -4.65 15.76 8.45
C GLU A 116 -5.33 14.71 7.57
N LYS A 117 -6.08 15.16 6.56
CA LYS A 117 -6.69 14.26 5.56
C LYS A 117 -5.66 13.89 4.50
N GLN A 118 -5.46 12.60 4.30
CA GLN A 118 -4.58 12.05 3.28
C GLN A 118 -5.33 11.05 2.40
N SER A 119 -4.89 10.93 1.16
CA SER A 119 -5.47 10.01 0.17
C SER A 119 -4.44 8.97 -0.25
N ILE A 120 -4.92 7.76 -0.49
CA ILE A 120 -4.15 6.59 -0.89
C ILE A 120 -4.78 5.99 -2.15
N ASP A 121 -3.93 5.67 -3.14
CA ASP A 121 -4.19 4.72 -4.22
C ASP A 121 -3.33 3.47 -3.97
N GLN A 122 -3.96 2.37 -3.62
CA GLN A 122 -3.28 1.12 -3.32
C GLN A 122 -3.69 0.07 -4.34
N THR A 123 -2.72 -0.52 -5.02
CA THR A 123 -2.90 -1.76 -5.79
C THR A 123 -2.13 -2.88 -5.09
N ALA A 124 -2.82 -3.92 -4.66
CA ALA A 124 -2.22 -5.08 -4.00
C ALA A 124 -2.64 -6.36 -4.73
N LEU A 125 -1.66 -7.13 -5.20
CA LEU A 125 -1.84 -8.31 -6.04
C LEU A 125 -1.13 -9.52 -5.45
N LEU A 126 -1.70 -10.70 -5.66
CA LEU A 126 -1.16 -11.99 -5.26
C LEU A 126 -0.83 -12.83 -6.50
N SER A 127 0.35 -13.45 -6.51
CA SER A 127 0.74 -14.40 -7.56
C SER A 127 -0.19 -15.63 -7.59
N PRO A 128 -0.32 -16.34 -8.74
CA PRO A 128 -1.18 -17.51 -8.85
C PRO A 128 -0.84 -18.66 -7.88
N ASP A 129 0.44 -18.87 -7.62
CA ASP A 129 0.95 -19.84 -6.64
C ASP A 129 0.87 -19.34 -5.18
N ARG A 130 0.33 -18.12 -4.99
CA ARG A 130 0.16 -17.45 -3.70
C ARG A 130 1.46 -17.28 -2.90
N SER A 131 2.61 -17.29 -3.57
CA SER A 131 3.93 -17.15 -2.93
C SER A 131 4.40 -15.72 -2.82
N THR A 132 3.80 -14.79 -3.59
CA THR A 132 4.32 -13.43 -3.75
C THR A 132 3.21 -12.39 -3.75
N ILE A 133 3.39 -11.31 -2.97
CA ILE A 133 2.56 -10.11 -3.04
C ILE A 133 3.30 -9.00 -3.77
N TYR A 134 2.57 -8.31 -4.64
CA TYR A 134 2.99 -7.09 -5.32
C TYR A 134 2.16 -5.94 -4.79
N VAL A 135 2.80 -4.88 -4.31
CA VAL A 135 2.13 -3.68 -3.81
C VAL A 135 2.62 -2.48 -4.60
N LEU A 136 1.69 -1.69 -5.10
CA LEU A 136 1.91 -0.30 -5.47
C LEU A 136 1.08 0.56 -4.53
N LEU A 137 1.72 1.54 -3.91
CA LEU A 137 1.10 2.52 -3.04
C LEU A 137 1.44 3.92 -3.56
N ILE A 138 0.43 4.77 -3.76
CA ILE A 138 0.61 6.18 -4.05
C ILE A 138 -0.16 6.96 -2.99
N ARG A 139 0.52 7.85 -2.26
CA ARG A 139 -0.09 8.61 -1.18
C ARG A 139 0.41 10.05 -1.13
N CYS A 140 -0.45 10.95 -0.67
CA CYS A 140 -0.09 12.26 -0.16
C CYS A 140 -1.31 12.91 0.54
N SER A 141 -1.19 14.15 1.01
CA SER A 141 -2.32 14.94 1.50
C SER A 141 -3.44 14.96 0.45
N SER A 142 -4.71 15.00 0.88
CA SER A 142 -5.82 14.95 -0.08
C SER A 142 -5.82 16.14 -1.05
N LEU A 143 -5.30 17.30 -0.63
CA LEU A 143 -5.08 18.45 -1.51
C LEU A 143 -4.02 18.16 -2.58
N CYS A 144 -2.89 17.56 -2.19
CA CYS A 144 -1.88 17.10 -3.14
C CYS A 144 -2.45 16.05 -4.10
N PHE A 145 -3.24 15.12 -3.60
CA PHE A 145 -3.77 14.01 -4.38
C PHE A 145 -4.72 14.50 -5.46
N GLU A 146 -5.66 15.38 -5.12
CA GLU A 146 -6.58 15.97 -6.11
C GLU A 146 -5.83 16.81 -7.14
N LYS A 147 -4.84 17.61 -6.72
CA LYS A 147 -4.00 18.38 -7.64
C LYS A 147 -3.25 17.51 -8.66
N ASN A 148 -2.84 16.30 -8.26
CA ASN A 148 -2.02 15.39 -9.08
C ASN A 148 -2.81 14.18 -9.63
N LYS A 149 -4.14 14.18 -9.50
CA LYS A 149 -5.01 13.01 -9.75
C LYS A 149 -4.75 12.34 -11.08
N ALA A 150 -4.66 13.11 -12.16
CA ALA A 150 -4.41 12.55 -13.49
C ALA A 150 -3.06 11.82 -13.60
N ALA A 151 -2.00 12.38 -13.00
CA ALA A 151 -0.67 11.76 -13.01
C ALA A 151 -0.65 10.51 -12.12
N ILE A 152 -1.27 10.57 -10.94
CA ILE A 152 -1.40 9.44 -10.00
C ILE A 152 -2.15 8.29 -10.65
N THR A 153 -3.32 8.55 -11.25
CA THR A 153 -4.12 7.53 -11.95
C THR A 153 -3.31 6.89 -13.07
N LYS A 154 -2.59 7.67 -13.86
CA LYS A 154 -1.73 7.14 -14.93
C LYS A 154 -0.64 6.21 -14.39
N ILE A 155 -0.01 6.56 -13.28
CA ILE A 155 1.01 5.71 -12.63
C ILE A 155 0.36 4.40 -12.16
N ALA A 156 -0.76 4.48 -11.44
CA ALA A 156 -1.47 3.31 -10.93
C ALA A 156 -1.92 2.36 -12.06
N GLU A 157 -2.44 2.90 -13.16
CA GLU A 157 -2.87 2.12 -14.32
C GLU A 157 -1.70 1.47 -15.08
N SER A 158 -0.52 2.09 -15.06
CA SER A 158 0.69 1.58 -15.71
C SER A 158 1.35 0.41 -14.97
N PHE A 159 0.93 0.14 -13.73
CA PHE A 159 1.47 -0.97 -12.94
C PHE A 159 1.00 -2.30 -13.51
N THR A 160 1.96 -3.14 -13.89
CA THR A 160 1.69 -4.46 -14.49
C THR A 160 2.57 -5.53 -13.87
N VAL A 161 2.02 -6.74 -13.71
CA VAL A 161 2.75 -7.91 -13.20
C VAL A 161 2.71 -9.00 -14.25
N ARG A 162 3.90 -9.36 -14.76
CA ARG A 162 4.04 -10.35 -15.85
C ARG A 162 4.15 -11.80 -15.38
N GLY A 163 4.35 -12.03 -14.09
CA GLY A 163 4.65 -13.33 -13.51
C GLY A 163 6.10 -13.76 -13.76
N THR A 164 6.56 -14.77 -13.03
CA THR A 164 7.82 -15.45 -13.35
C THR A 164 7.62 -16.28 -14.62
N LYS A 165 8.62 -16.27 -15.52
CA LYS A 165 8.66 -17.18 -16.66
C LYS A 165 8.81 -18.63 -16.20
#